data_AF-A0A9Q1A7I1-F1
#
_entry.id   AF-A0A9Q1A7I1-F1
#
_cell.length_a   1.000
_cell.length_b   1.000
_cell.length_c   1.000
_cell.angle_alpha   90.00
_cell.angle_beta   90.00
_cell.angle_gamma   90.00
#
_symmetry.space_group_name_H-M   'P 1'
#
loop_
_entity.id
_entity.type
_entity.pdbx_description
1 polymer ?
#
loop_
_entity_poly.entity_id
_entity_poly.type
_entity_poly.pdbx_seq_one_letter_code
_entity_poly.pdbx_strand_id
1 'polypeptide(L)'
;MQIIGKQYSWRILMFLLAEHKVEEAIEALEAGEKNCPELKGPGDTSSMELSSYRSEFLKRRSMLEDQLIEITEQPVVSILELKKALSALIKLGKGPLAHQLLLKSYGSRLQKSIELFLPSCSVYPKTFPATLSRLLFSIISVTTKESGLIFGDNPVYTNRVVQWAEWEIEYFVRLVKENAPSSETVFALGAASNCVQASLTYSSMLESQGLKLSKLLLVLLLPYIEEVLELNFRWATRAALDVTEIDESLLLSTRSMSPLSAFATLSDSVLVDSGMKFMDIIEDILAQLTPMTVLHFGANILTRISQLFDKYMDMLIKSLPSPSDDDNLTELKEVIHFRVETDSEQLALLGLAFIILDELLPLAVIKVWSLKNESKELESENTVPNASITAELKEWKRSLQHSFDKLRDHFCRQYVLTFIYSRQGKTRLNALIYLSGEGADLYWDSDPLPSLPFQALFAKLQQLATVAGDVLLGKEKIQKILLARLTETVMMWLSEEQEFWDVFEDESVPLCPLGLQQLIFDMHFTVEIAHFAGYPSRHVHQIASAIIARAIRTFSARGIDPQR
;
A
#
# COMPACT_ATOMS: atom_id res chain seq x y z
N MET A 1 33.41 76.80 -6.70
CA MET A 1 32.44 76.60 -5.60
C MET A 1 31.78 75.20 -5.64
N GLN A 2 31.42 74.66 -6.82
CA GLN A 2 30.90 73.28 -6.95
C GLN A 2 31.89 72.16 -6.55
N ILE A 3 33.20 72.35 -6.75
CA ILE A 3 34.23 71.34 -6.48
C ILE A 3 34.39 71.06 -4.98
N ILE A 4 34.40 72.12 -4.15
CA ILE A 4 34.54 72.01 -2.69
C ILE A 4 33.31 71.32 -2.07
N GLY A 5 32.11 71.62 -2.59
CA GLY A 5 30.87 70.94 -2.17
C GLY A 5 30.85 69.45 -2.51
N LYS A 6 31.34 69.07 -3.70
CA LYS A 6 31.48 67.67 -4.12
C LYS A 6 32.49 66.90 -3.25
N GLN A 7 33.63 67.52 -2.93
CA GLN A 7 34.68 66.90 -2.12
C GLN A 7 34.31 66.77 -0.63
N TYR A 8 33.50 67.69 -0.10
CA TYR A 8 32.93 67.59 1.25
C TYR A 8 31.89 66.47 1.35
N SER A 9 31.02 66.33 0.35
CA SER A 9 30.05 65.23 0.27
C SER A 9 30.73 63.85 0.30
N TRP A 10 31.94 63.72 -0.29
CA TRP A 10 32.72 62.48 -0.27
C TRP A 10 33.35 62.11 1.08
N ARG A 11 33.83 63.10 1.85
CA ARG A 11 34.38 62.85 3.19
C ARG A 11 33.29 62.42 4.17
N ILE A 12 32.09 62.98 4.00
CA ILE A 12 30.90 62.59 4.76
C ILE A 12 30.53 61.14 4.44
N LEU A 13 30.50 60.76 3.16
CA LEU A 13 30.21 59.37 2.77
C LEU A 13 31.23 58.38 3.36
N MET A 14 32.53 58.70 3.35
CA MET A 14 33.56 57.84 3.96
C MET A 14 33.45 57.73 5.47
N PHE A 15 33.05 58.82 6.15
CA PHE A 15 32.78 58.79 7.58
C PHE A 15 31.58 57.91 7.91
N LEU A 16 30.50 58.02 7.14
CA LEU A 16 29.28 57.22 7.32
C LEU A 16 29.50 55.72 7.05
N LEU A 17 30.32 55.39 6.03
CA LEU A 17 30.76 54.02 5.73
C LEU A 17 31.66 53.44 6.83
N ALA A 18 32.43 54.28 7.54
CA ALA A 18 33.28 53.86 8.65
C ALA A 18 32.51 53.71 9.97
N GLU A 19 31.42 54.47 10.16
CA GLU A 19 30.55 54.38 11.34
C GLU A 19 29.39 53.37 11.19
N HIS A 20 29.36 52.57 10.12
CA HIS A 20 28.27 51.63 9.79
C HIS A 20 26.87 52.29 9.69
N LYS A 21 26.80 53.59 9.39
CA LYS A 21 25.53 54.34 9.22
C LYS A 21 25.00 54.20 7.81
N VAL A 22 24.53 52.99 7.50
CA VAL A 22 24.14 52.53 6.16
C VAL A 22 23.03 53.38 5.53
N GLU A 23 21.98 53.75 6.26
CA GLU A 23 20.87 54.55 5.71
C GLU A 23 21.31 55.96 5.32
N GLU A 24 22.08 56.63 6.19
CA GLU A 24 22.63 57.96 5.94
C GLU A 24 23.63 57.96 4.77
N ALA A 25 24.42 56.88 4.64
CA ALA A 25 25.35 56.70 3.52
C ALA A 25 24.62 56.58 2.17
N ILE A 26 23.47 55.90 2.13
CA ILE A 26 22.66 55.75 0.90
C ILE A 26 21.98 57.05 0.52
N GLU A 27 21.43 57.79 1.49
CA GLU A 27 20.83 59.10 1.24
C GLU A 27 21.86 60.10 0.68
N ALA A 28 23.08 60.09 1.24
CA ALA A 28 24.20 60.88 0.72
C ALA A 28 24.61 60.43 -0.70
N LEU A 29 24.54 59.13 -1.01
CA LEU A 29 24.84 58.59 -2.34
C LEU A 29 23.78 58.95 -3.38
N GLU A 30 22.49 58.85 -3.03
CA GLU A 30 21.35 59.26 -3.87
C GLU A 30 21.34 60.76 -4.14
N ALA A 31 21.67 61.58 -3.13
CA ALA A 31 21.85 63.01 -3.28
C ALA A 31 23.03 63.34 -4.23
N GLY A 32 24.14 62.60 -4.11
CA GLY A 32 25.27 62.68 -5.04
C GLY A 32 24.89 62.33 -6.49
N GLU A 33 24.09 61.28 -6.69
CA GLU A 33 23.63 60.82 -8.00
C GLU A 33 22.64 61.80 -8.66
N LYS A 34 21.71 62.38 -7.88
CA LYS A 34 20.78 63.42 -8.37
C LYS A 34 21.49 64.71 -8.80
N ASN A 35 22.58 65.06 -8.12
CA ASN A 35 23.35 66.26 -8.41
C ASN A 35 24.26 66.14 -9.65
N CYS A 36 24.33 64.96 -10.29
CA CYS A 36 25.11 64.70 -11.52
C CYS A 36 24.31 63.85 -12.53
N PRO A 37 23.37 64.43 -13.30
CA PRO A 37 22.52 63.68 -14.25
C PRO A 37 23.28 63.03 -15.43
N GLU A 38 24.52 63.46 -15.71
CA GLU A 38 25.41 62.91 -16.74
C GLU A 38 25.92 61.48 -16.44
N LEU A 39 25.65 60.96 -15.24
CA LEU A 39 25.94 59.57 -14.87
C LEU A 39 24.95 58.54 -15.50
N LYS A 40 23.79 58.99 -15.99
CA LYS A 40 22.69 58.11 -16.45
C LYS A 40 22.66 57.77 -17.95
N GLY A 41 23.49 58.41 -18.79
CA GLY A 41 23.49 58.18 -20.25
C GLY A 41 24.86 57.77 -20.82
N PRO A 42 24.90 56.99 -21.92
CA PRO A 42 26.08 56.82 -22.76
C PRO A 42 26.16 58.03 -23.70
N GLY A 43 26.61 59.18 -23.19
CA GLY A 43 26.70 60.42 -23.96
C GLY A 43 28.09 61.00 -23.85
N ASP A 44 28.79 61.05 -24.99
CA ASP A 44 30.10 61.68 -25.15
C ASP A 44 30.05 63.16 -24.78
N THR A 45 30.66 63.54 -23.66
CA THR A 45 31.23 64.90 -23.48
C THR A 45 32.36 64.85 -22.46
N SER A 46 33.55 65.14 -22.96
CA SER A 46 34.85 64.90 -22.35
C SER A 46 35.28 66.02 -21.39
N SER A 47 35.45 65.69 -20.10
CA SER A 47 36.45 66.31 -19.22
C SER A 47 37.12 65.22 -18.37
N MET A 48 38.45 65.27 -18.24
CA MET A 48 39.25 64.29 -17.49
C MET A 48 38.83 64.21 -16.00
N GLU A 49 38.37 65.33 -15.44
CA GLU A 49 37.88 65.44 -14.07
C GLU A 49 36.50 64.79 -13.88
N LEU A 50 35.61 64.87 -14.89
CA LEU A 50 34.31 64.18 -14.88
C LEU A 50 34.47 62.66 -14.95
N SER A 51 35.44 62.16 -15.73
CA SER A 51 35.76 60.73 -15.78
C SER A 51 36.36 60.22 -14.46
N SER A 52 37.22 61.02 -13.81
CA SER A 52 37.79 60.70 -12.49
C SER A 52 36.70 60.63 -11.42
N TYR A 53 35.81 61.62 -11.39
CA TYR A 53 34.67 61.67 -10.47
C TYR A 53 33.73 60.47 -10.64
N ARG A 54 33.42 60.10 -11.90
CA ARG A 54 32.58 58.93 -12.22
C ARG A 54 33.21 57.63 -11.76
N SER A 55 34.52 57.44 -11.94
CA SER A 55 35.23 56.24 -11.49
C SER A 55 35.27 56.15 -9.95
N GLU A 56 35.53 57.27 -9.27
CA GLU A 56 35.58 57.32 -7.80
C GLU A 56 34.21 57.12 -7.15
N PHE A 57 33.14 57.58 -7.80
CA PHE A 57 31.77 57.35 -7.36
C PHE A 57 31.39 55.86 -7.49
N LEU A 58 31.67 55.25 -8.64
CA LEU A 58 31.42 53.82 -8.86
C LEU A 58 32.22 52.95 -7.88
N LYS A 59 33.48 53.32 -7.59
CA LYS A 59 34.30 52.62 -6.60
C LYS A 59 33.67 52.63 -5.21
N ARG A 60 33.16 53.79 -4.75
CA ARG A 60 32.53 53.90 -3.43
C ARG A 60 31.17 53.23 -3.38
N ARG A 61 30.40 53.28 -4.47
CA ARG A 61 29.18 52.50 -4.62
C ARG A 61 29.48 50.99 -4.48
N SER A 62 30.55 50.51 -5.12
CA SER A 62 31.02 49.13 -4.96
C SER A 62 31.43 48.82 -3.50
N MET A 63 32.17 49.71 -2.84
CA MET A 63 32.56 49.49 -1.42
C MET A 63 31.34 49.42 -0.48
N LEU A 64 30.31 50.24 -0.72
CA LEU A 64 29.05 50.18 0.02
C LEU A 64 28.30 48.88 -0.27
N GLU A 65 28.27 48.45 -1.54
CA GLU A 65 27.71 47.14 -1.93
C GLU A 65 28.42 45.99 -1.18
N ASP A 66 29.75 45.99 -1.14
CA ASP A 66 30.55 44.96 -0.46
C ASP A 66 30.27 44.92 1.05
N GLN A 67 30.20 46.11 1.71
CA GLN A 67 29.85 46.20 3.13
C GLN A 67 28.44 45.70 3.42
N LEU A 68 27.46 45.99 2.54
CA LEU A 68 26.10 45.51 2.68
C LEU A 68 26.02 43.99 2.55
N ILE A 69 26.75 43.41 1.59
CA ILE A 69 26.86 41.96 1.44
C ILE A 69 27.45 41.35 2.71
N GLU A 70 28.55 41.90 3.23
CA GLU A 70 29.19 41.43 4.46
C GLU A 70 28.23 41.43 5.65
N ILE A 71 27.44 42.50 5.82
CA ILE A 71 26.39 42.57 6.85
C ILE A 71 25.36 41.46 6.66
N THR A 72 24.94 41.12 5.43
CA THR A 72 23.97 40.03 5.21
C THR A 72 24.52 38.62 5.41
N GLU A 73 25.84 38.44 5.27
CA GLU A 73 26.49 37.13 5.37
C GLU A 73 26.92 36.77 6.81
N GLN A 74 26.86 37.72 7.73
CA GLN A 74 27.20 37.48 9.13
C GLN A 74 26.23 36.45 9.79
N PRO A 75 26.75 35.48 10.57
CA PRO A 75 25.96 34.36 11.08
C PRO A 75 24.95 34.69 12.19
N VAL A 76 24.99 35.91 12.76
CA VAL A 76 24.15 36.34 13.91
C VAL A 76 23.35 37.60 13.62
N VAL A 77 23.15 37.94 12.35
CA VAL A 77 22.47 39.19 11.94
C VAL A 77 21.02 39.18 12.39
N SER A 78 20.57 40.25 13.02
CA SER A 78 19.15 40.36 13.37
C SER A 78 18.29 40.43 12.11
N ILE A 79 17.05 39.93 12.18
CA ILE A 79 16.11 40.00 11.02
C ILE A 79 15.94 41.47 10.57
N LEU A 80 15.97 42.42 11.51
CA LEU A 80 15.82 43.83 11.22
C LEU A 80 17.02 44.41 10.43
N GLU A 81 18.25 44.09 10.84
CA GLU A 81 19.47 44.51 10.13
C GLU A 81 19.57 43.90 8.75
N LEU A 82 19.21 42.61 8.62
CA LEU A 82 19.12 41.94 7.32
C LEU A 82 18.15 42.70 6.39
N LYS A 83 16.94 43.01 6.85
CA LYS A 83 15.95 43.76 6.06
C LYS A 83 16.46 45.14 5.65
N LYS A 84 17.09 45.87 6.56
CA LYS A 84 17.71 47.17 6.28
C LYS A 84 18.76 47.06 5.20
N ALA A 85 19.71 46.12 5.33
CA ALA A 85 20.76 45.88 4.34
C ALA A 85 20.22 45.46 2.97
N LEU A 86 19.16 44.64 2.93
CA LEU A 86 18.51 44.24 1.69
C LEU A 86 17.76 45.41 1.02
N SER A 87 17.03 46.22 1.79
CA SER A 87 16.36 47.41 1.28
C SER A 87 17.35 48.43 0.70
N ALA A 88 18.52 48.54 1.33
CA ALA A 88 19.64 49.34 0.87
C ALA A 88 20.18 48.85 -0.49
N LEU A 89 20.41 47.54 -0.64
CA LEU A 89 20.85 46.95 -1.90
C LEU A 89 19.81 47.14 -3.02
N ILE A 90 18.52 47.10 -2.71
CA ILE A 90 17.45 47.37 -3.67
C ILE A 90 17.50 48.81 -4.15
N LYS A 91 17.69 49.79 -3.24
CA LYS A 91 17.88 51.21 -3.60
C LYS A 91 19.11 51.43 -4.50
N LEU A 92 20.16 50.63 -4.30
CA LEU A 92 21.34 50.61 -5.18
C LEU A 92 21.11 49.90 -6.53
N GLY A 93 19.89 49.47 -6.85
CA GLY A 93 19.56 48.78 -8.09
C GLY A 93 20.01 47.31 -8.14
N LYS A 94 20.43 46.75 -7.00
CA LYS A 94 20.91 45.35 -6.87
C LYS A 94 19.82 44.40 -6.38
N GLY A 95 18.59 44.58 -6.85
CA GLY A 95 17.43 43.76 -6.48
C GLY A 95 17.65 42.24 -6.60
N PRO A 96 18.17 41.71 -7.73
CA PRO A 96 18.43 40.27 -7.88
C PRO A 96 19.47 39.71 -6.90
N LEU A 97 20.46 40.51 -6.52
CA LEU A 97 21.48 40.13 -5.53
C LEU A 97 20.89 40.16 -4.12
N ALA A 98 20.14 41.21 -3.78
CA ALA A 98 19.42 41.30 -2.51
C ALA A 98 18.48 40.11 -2.32
N HIS A 99 17.71 39.73 -3.35
CA HIS A 99 16.83 38.58 -3.27
C HIS A 99 17.61 37.26 -3.05
N GLN A 100 18.75 37.09 -3.70
CA GLN A 100 19.60 35.91 -3.49
C GLN A 100 20.16 35.85 -2.06
N LEU A 101 20.59 36.98 -1.50
CA LEU A 101 21.09 37.07 -0.13
C LEU A 101 19.99 36.80 0.91
N LEU A 102 18.76 37.26 0.65
CA LEU A 102 17.59 36.90 1.46
C LEU A 102 17.45 35.38 1.53
N LEU A 103 17.35 34.70 0.38
CA LEU A 103 17.19 33.24 0.33
C LEU A 103 18.36 32.52 1.02
N LYS A 104 19.60 32.93 0.76
CA LYS A 104 20.81 32.36 1.38
C LYS A 104 20.78 32.49 2.91
N SER A 105 20.35 33.65 3.42
CA SER A 105 20.28 33.90 4.87
C SER A 105 19.19 33.08 5.58
N TYR A 106 18.04 32.86 4.92
CA TYR A 106 16.98 32.02 5.47
C TYR A 106 17.33 30.52 5.36
N GLY A 107 17.97 30.11 4.27
CA GLY A 107 18.50 28.75 4.10
C GLY A 107 19.55 28.40 5.15
N SER A 108 20.52 29.30 5.43
CA SER A 108 21.54 29.05 6.46
C SER A 108 20.94 28.94 7.88
N ARG A 109 19.90 29.73 8.18
CA ARG A 109 19.15 29.64 9.44
C ARG A 109 18.37 28.34 9.57
N LEU A 110 17.72 27.90 8.47
CA LEU A 110 17.03 26.62 8.40
C LEU A 110 18.02 25.48 8.67
N GLN A 111 19.16 25.46 7.96
CA GLN A 111 20.19 24.44 8.14
C GLN A 111 20.68 24.39 9.59
N LYS A 112 20.99 25.53 10.21
CA LYS A 112 21.40 25.60 11.63
C LYS A 112 20.30 25.08 12.58
N SER A 113 19.04 25.38 12.30
CA SER A 113 17.91 24.89 13.09
C SER A 113 17.75 23.37 12.95
N ILE A 114 17.97 22.84 11.75
CA ILE A 114 17.95 21.41 11.46
C ILE A 114 19.11 20.71 12.20
N GLU A 115 20.33 21.25 12.13
CA GLU A 115 21.51 20.71 12.83
C GLU A 115 21.31 20.62 14.34
N LEU A 116 20.65 21.62 14.94
CA LEU A 116 20.28 21.59 16.35
C LEU A 116 19.17 20.57 16.66
N PHE A 117 18.28 20.32 15.71
CA PHE A 117 17.15 19.40 15.89
C PHE A 117 17.52 17.94 15.63
N LEU A 118 18.48 17.69 14.74
CA LEU A 118 18.92 16.36 14.29
C LEU A 118 19.14 15.34 15.43
N PRO A 119 19.81 15.68 16.55
CA PRO A 119 19.99 14.74 17.66
C PRO A 119 18.69 14.18 18.26
N SER A 120 17.55 14.84 18.04
CA SER A 120 16.23 14.42 18.54
C SER A 120 15.64 13.23 17.78
N CYS A 121 16.22 12.85 16.62
CA CYS A 121 15.72 11.75 15.79
C CYS A 121 15.71 10.40 16.52
N SER A 122 16.70 10.17 17.39
CA SER A 122 16.82 8.94 18.18
C SER A 122 15.83 8.89 19.36
N VAL A 123 15.46 10.06 19.92
CA VAL A 123 14.60 10.15 21.11
C VAL A 123 13.12 10.08 20.72
N TYR A 124 12.74 10.69 19.59
CA TYR A 124 11.35 10.77 19.15
C TYR A 124 11.17 10.37 17.67
N PRO A 125 11.53 9.12 17.27
CA PRO A 125 11.57 8.71 15.87
C PRO A 125 10.20 8.82 15.17
N LYS A 126 9.10 8.59 15.90
CA LYS A 126 7.72 8.64 15.34
C LYS A 126 7.25 10.05 14.99
N THR A 127 7.73 11.08 15.70
CA THR A 127 7.27 12.48 15.53
C THR A 127 8.33 13.38 14.90
N PHE A 128 9.58 12.90 14.82
CA PHE A 128 10.69 13.62 14.22
C PHE A 128 10.40 14.11 12.78
N PRO A 129 9.94 13.27 11.83
CA PRO A 129 9.68 13.72 10.46
C PRO A 129 8.60 14.82 10.37
N ALA A 130 7.53 14.69 11.16
CA ALA A 130 6.45 15.68 11.21
C ALA A 130 6.91 17.02 11.83
N THR A 131 7.77 16.97 12.84
CA THR A 131 8.33 18.16 13.48
C THR A 131 9.31 18.87 12.55
N LEU A 132 10.13 18.10 11.83
CA LEU A 132 11.03 18.63 10.81
C LEU A 132 10.24 19.27 9.65
N SER A 133 9.14 18.64 9.22
CA SER A 133 8.21 19.24 8.23
C SER A 133 7.74 20.61 8.71
N ARG A 134 7.26 20.71 9.95
CA ARG A 134 6.81 21.99 10.54
C ARG A 134 7.90 23.06 10.49
N LEU A 135 9.14 22.72 10.87
CA LEU A 135 10.26 23.65 10.83
C LEU A 135 10.51 24.17 9.41
N LEU A 136 10.63 23.27 8.44
CA LEU A 136 10.83 23.59 7.03
C LEU A 136 9.75 24.52 6.49
N PHE A 137 8.47 24.09 6.56
CA PHE A 137 7.38 24.84 5.98
C PHE A 137 7.11 26.17 6.70
N SER A 138 7.42 26.27 8.00
CA SER A 138 7.35 27.54 8.71
C SER A 138 8.37 28.55 8.18
N ILE A 139 9.59 28.11 7.86
CA ILE A 139 10.62 28.99 7.31
C ILE A 139 10.28 29.35 5.86
N ILE A 140 9.84 28.40 5.04
CA ILE A 140 9.37 28.69 3.68
C ILE A 140 8.24 29.73 3.70
N SER A 141 7.26 29.58 4.59
CA SER A 141 6.15 30.54 4.77
C SER A 141 6.66 31.94 5.11
N VAL A 142 7.57 32.05 6.08
CA VAL A 142 8.15 33.35 6.47
C VAL A 142 8.95 33.96 5.32
N THR A 143 9.82 33.20 4.67
CA THR A 143 10.64 33.69 3.56
C THR A 143 9.79 34.16 2.38
N THR A 144 8.69 33.46 2.09
CA THR A 144 7.75 33.81 1.01
C THR A 144 7.04 35.13 1.30
N LYS A 145 6.51 35.30 2.52
CA LYS A 145 5.89 36.56 2.96
C LYS A 145 6.87 37.72 2.93
N GLU A 146 8.08 37.51 3.46
CA GLU A 146 9.09 38.55 3.53
C GLU A 146 9.62 38.94 2.15
N SER A 147 9.78 37.98 1.24
CA SER A 147 10.13 38.27 -0.15
C SER A 147 9.04 39.13 -0.82
N GLY A 148 7.76 38.76 -0.66
CA GLY A 148 6.64 39.56 -1.18
C GLY A 148 6.60 40.98 -0.61
N LEU A 149 6.87 41.15 0.69
CA LEU A 149 6.90 42.48 1.33
C LEU A 149 8.05 43.37 0.84
N ILE A 150 9.24 42.80 0.60
CA ILE A 150 10.45 43.54 0.24
C ILE A 150 10.54 43.81 -1.26
N PHE A 151 10.16 42.82 -2.08
CA PHE A 151 10.36 42.83 -3.53
C PHE A 151 9.07 43.00 -4.35
N GLY A 152 7.90 42.95 -3.70
CA GLY A 152 6.59 43.01 -4.34
C GLY A 152 6.25 41.76 -5.16
N ASP A 153 5.14 41.83 -5.89
CA ASP A 153 4.63 40.73 -6.73
C ASP A 153 5.37 40.64 -8.08
N ASN A 154 6.71 40.60 -8.05
CA ASN A 154 7.51 40.41 -9.26
C ASN A 154 7.67 38.90 -9.55
N PRO A 155 7.18 38.41 -10.71
CA PRO A 155 7.19 36.99 -11.02
C PRO A 155 8.61 36.38 -11.08
N VAL A 156 9.64 37.18 -11.39
CA VAL A 156 11.04 36.72 -11.39
C VAL A 156 11.49 36.33 -9.99
N TYR A 157 11.09 37.10 -8.98
CA TYR A 157 11.44 36.83 -7.58
C TYR A 157 10.57 35.72 -7.01
N THR A 158 9.26 35.73 -7.27
CA THR A 158 8.34 34.67 -6.87
C THR A 158 8.80 33.30 -7.40
N ASN A 159 9.17 33.19 -8.68
CA ASN A 159 9.68 31.94 -9.25
C ASN A 159 10.98 31.47 -8.58
N ARG A 160 11.84 32.40 -8.15
CA ARG A 160 13.09 32.07 -7.47
C ARG A 160 12.86 31.61 -6.04
N VAL A 161 11.83 32.12 -5.36
CA VAL A 161 11.36 31.59 -4.06
C VAL A 161 10.81 30.18 -4.23
N VAL A 162 10.03 29.92 -5.28
CA VAL A 162 9.53 28.57 -5.60
C VAL A 162 10.71 27.60 -5.76
N GLN A 163 11.67 27.90 -6.65
CA GLN A 163 12.85 27.04 -6.87
C GLN A 163 13.65 26.78 -5.60
N TRP A 164 13.83 27.81 -4.76
CA TRP A 164 14.50 27.65 -3.48
C TRP A 164 13.71 26.72 -2.54
N ALA A 165 12.39 26.89 -2.44
CA ALA A 165 11.55 26.01 -1.64
C ALA A 165 11.59 24.55 -2.15
N GLU A 166 11.65 24.35 -3.47
CA GLU A 166 11.82 23.01 -4.07
C GLU A 166 13.13 22.36 -3.62
N TRP A 167 14.26 23.08 -3.66
CA TRP A 167 15.55 22.58 -3.19
C TRP A 167 15.55 22.24 -1.69
N GLU A 168 14.94 23.08 -0.86
CA GLU A 168 14.84 22.81 0.58
C GLU A 168 13.95 21.60 0.88
N ILE A 169 12.91 21.37 0.07
CA ILE A 169 12.06 20.17 0.17
C ILE A 169 12.82 18.91 -0.25
N GLU A 170 13.59 18.96 -1.34
CA GLU A 170 14.44 17.83 -1.75
C GLU A 170 15.46 17.47 -0.66
N TYR A 171 16.10 18.49 -0.08
CA TYR A 171 17.01 18.31 1.05
C TYR A 171 16.31 17.68 2.25
N PHE A 172 15.10 18.15 2.58
CA PHE A 172 14.26 17.63 3.65
C PHE A 172 13.89 16.15 3.46
N VAL A 173 13.41 15.76 2.28
CA VAL A 173 13.01 14.37 2.01
C VAL A 173 14.20 13.43 2.16
N ARG A 174 15.37 13.83 1.65
CA ARG A 174 16.61 13.08 1.83
C ARG A 174 16.96 12.94 3.32
N LEU A 175 16.83 14.02 4.10
CA LEU A 175 17.13 14.01 5.53
C LEU A 175 16.17 13.12 6.33
N VAL A 176 14.88 13.15 6.00
CA VAL A 176 13.87 12.26 6.61
C VAL A 176 14.24 10.81 6.34
N LYS A 177 14.63 10.49 5.10
CA LYS A 177 15.04 9.14 4.72
C LYS A 177 16.30 8.67 5.48
N GLU A 178 17.33 9.50 5.55
CA GLU A 178 18.60 9.19 6.24
C GLU A 178 18.44 9.01 7.76
N ASN A 179 17.45 9.67 8.36
CA ASN A 179 17.23 9.68 9.81
C ASN A 179 15.93 8.99 10.24
N ALA A 180 15.31 8.24 9.33
CA ALA A 180 14.11 7.47 9.64
C ALA A 180 14.44 6.37 10.66
N PRO A 181 13.47 5.96 11.51
CA PRO A 181 13.63 4.73 12.29
C PRO A 181 13.94 3.55 11.38
N SER A 182 14.67 2.56 11.92
CA SER A 182 14.91 1.31 11.20
C SER A 182 13.60 0.78 10.64
N SER A 183 13.56 0.56 9.33
CA SER A 183 12.33 0.27 8.60
C SER A 183 11.70 -1.08 8.97
N GLU A 184 12.41 -1.91 9.74
CA GLU A 184 11.91 -3.17 10.31
C GLU A 184 11.20 -2.99 11.66
N THR A 185 11.04 -1.75 12.14
CA THR A 185 10.29 -1.46 13.36
C THR A 185 8.83 -1.14 13.07
N VAL A 186 7.93 -1.53 13.98
CA VAL A 186 6.50 -1.24 13.90
C VAL A 186 6.26 0.25 13.62
N PHE A 187 7.06 1.13 14.22
CA PHE A 187 6.90 2.59 14.18
C PHE A 187 7.29 3.28 12.87
N ALA A 188 7.99 2.60 11.96
CA ALA A 188 8.51 3.24 10.75
C ALA A 188 7.38 3.71 9.83
N LEU A 189 6.32 2.90 9.69
CA LEU A 189 5.13 3.27 8.93
C LEU A 189 4.44 4.50 9.53
N GLY A 190 4.27 4.55 10.84
CA GLY A 190 3.69 5.69 11.55
C GLY A 190 4.51 6.97 11.40
N ALA A 191 5.85 6.88 11.45
CA ALA A 191 6.73 8.03 11.24
C ALA A 191 6.59 8.59 9.82
N ALA A 192 6.59 7.71 8.82
CA ALA A 192 6.42 8.06 7.42
C ALA A 192 5.03 8.64 7.12
N SER A 193 3.99 8.02 7.69
CA SER A 193 2.59 8.45 7.59
C SER A 193 2.36 9.82 8.24
N ASN A 194 2.98 10.10 9.39
CA ASN A 194 2.96 11.42 10.02
C ASN A 194 3.71 12.47 9.18
N CYS A 195 4.82 12.08 8.54
CA CYS A 195 5.58 12.95 7.64
C CYS A 195 4.72 13.44 6.46
N VAL A 196 4.02 12.50 5.80
CA VAL A 196 3.11 12.79 4.68
C VAL A 196 1.98 13.71 5.14
N GLN A 197 1.33 13.38 6.26
CA GLN A 197 0.26 14.20 6.83
C GLN A 197 0.73 15.63 7.09
N ALA A 198 1.83 15.80 7.83
CA ALA A 198 2.36 17.11 8.17
C ALA A 198 2.77 17.90 6.92
N SER A 199 3.53 17.27 6.02
CA SER A 199 4.05 17.94 4.82
C SER A 199 2.94 18.44 3.90
N LEU A 200 1.93 17.62 3.64
CA LEU A 200 0.81 18.00 2.78
C LEU A 200 -0.14 19.01 3.46
N THR A 201 -0.32 18.92 4.78
CA THR A 201 -1.09 19.91 5.55
C THR A 201 -0.43 21.28 5.52
N TYR A 202 0.90 21.35 5.70
CA TYR A 202 1.59 22.64 5.61
C TYR A 202 1.71 23.14 4.17
N SER A 203 1.85 22.24 3.19
CA SER A 203 1.79 22.60 1.77
C SER A 203 0.45 23.24 1.40
N SER A 204 -0.69 22.70 1.85
CA SER A 204 -2.00 23.30 1.57
C SER A 204 -2.14 24.70 2.19
N MET A 205 -1.60 24.92 3.39
CA MET A 205 -1.56 26.26 4.01
C MET A 205 -0.74 27.27 3.18
N LEU A 206 0.33 26.82 2.53
CA LEU A 206 1.17 27.65 1.67
C LEU A 206 0.51 28.02 0.33
N GLU A 207 -0.55 27.31 -0.09
CA GLU A 207 -1.26 27.63 -1.33
C GLU A 207 -1.90 29.02 -1.27
N SER A 208 -2.29 29.48 -0.06
CA SER A 208 -2.77 30.85 0.19
C SER A 208 -1.73 31.94 -0.12
N GLN A 209 -0.45 31.57 -0.14
CA GLN A 209 0.70 32.44 -0.46
C GLN A 209 1.19 32.23 -1.90
N GLY A 210 0.45 31.50 -2.73
CA GLY A 210 0.79 31.24 -4.13
C GLY A 210 1.76 30.08 -4.35
N LEU A 211 2.13 29.33 -3.31
CA LEU A 211 3.04 28.18 -3.41
C LEU A 211 2.26 26.86 -3.44
N LYS A 212 2.30 26.14 -4.58
CA LYS A 212 1.64 24.84 -4.76
C LYS A 212 2.66 23.70 -4.80
N LEU A 213 2.99 23.16 -3.63
CA LEU A 213 4.08 22.19 -3.45
C LEU A 213 3.60 20.74 -3.30
N SER A 214 2.29 20.52 -3.21
CA SER A 214 1.67 19.23 -2.89
C SER A 214 2.06 18.13 -3.90
N LYS A 215 2.08 18.46 -5.20
CA LYS A 215 2.47 17.50 -6.26
C LYS A 215 3.94 17.09 -6.16
N LEU A 216 4.83 18.04 -5.91
CA LEU A 216 6.26 17.77 -5.75
C LEU A 216 6.51 16.86 -4.54
N LEU A 217 5.86 17.16 -3.41
CA LEU A 217 5.97 16.35 -2.19
C LEU A 217 5.54 14.90 -2.42
N LEU A 218 4.43 14.68 -3.14
CA LEU A 218 3.98 13.33 -3.46
C LEU A 218 5.00 12.57 -4.30
N VAL A 219 5.63 13.22 -5.29
CA VAL A 219 6.66 12.61 -6.14
C VAL A 219 7.91 12.26 -5.32
N LEU A 220 8.37 13.17 -4.46
CA LEU A 220 9.59 12.97 -3.68
C LEU A 220 9.40 11.97 -2.53
N LEU A 221 8.23 11.96 -1.89
CA LEU A 221 7.95 11.05 -0.77
C LEU A 221 7.58 9.64 -1.21
N LEU A 222 7.07 9.45 -2.44
CA LEU A 222 6.64 8.14 -2.92
C LEU A 222 7.70 7.03 -2.77
N PRO A 223 8.96 7.19 -3.22
CA PRO A 223 9.99 6.16 -3.05
C PRO A 223 10.27 5.81 -1.59
N TYR A 224 10.20 6.82 -0.71
CA TYR A 224 10.38 6.62 0.73
C TYR A 224 9.22 5.82 1.34
N ILE A 225 7.97 6.15 0.97
CA ILE A 225 6.79 5.40 1.44
C ILE A 225 6.81 3.95 0.93
N GLU A 226 7.15 3.73 -0.33
CA GLU A 226 7.21 2.37 -0.90
C GLU A 226 8.26 1.50 -0.22
N GLU A 227 9.43 2.06 0.08
CA GLU A 227 10.50 1.38 0.82
C GLU A 227 10.04 1.00 2.24
N VAL A 228 9.41 1.93 2.96
CA VAL A 228 8.87 1.69 4.31
C VAL A 228 7.77 0.63 4.28
N LEU A 229 6.87 0.67 3.30
CA LEU A 229 5.81 -0.33 3.13
C LEU A 229 6.36 -1.72 2.84
N GLU A 230 7.38 -1.83 2.00
CA GLU A 230 8.04 -3.11 1.68
C GLU A 230 8.73 -3.72 2.91
N LEU A 231 9.43 -2.91 3.69
CA LEU A 231 10.13 -3.35 4.90
C LEU A 231 9.14 -3.72 6.02
N ASN A 232 8.09 -2.92 6.19
CA ASN A 232 7.02 -3.22 7.14
C ASN A 232 6.27 -4.51 6.75
N PHE A 233 6.02 -4.73 5.45
CA PHE A 233 5.45 -5.99 4.94
C PHE A 233 6.33 -7.20 5.27
N ARG A 234 7.66 -7.10 5.08
CA ARG A 234 8.60 -8.17 5.44
C ARG A 234 8.63 -8.44 6.94
N TRP A 235 8.57 -7.40 7.76
CA TRP A 235 8.41 -7.56 9.22
C TRP A 235 7.09 -8.26 9.56
N ALA A 236 5.97 -7.78 9.01
CA ALA A 236 4.64 -8.33 9.27
C ALA A 236 4.53 -9.80 8.84
N THR A 237 5.14 -10.15 7.70
CA THR A 237 5.20 -11.54 7.22
C THR A 237 5.99 -12.41 8.18
N ARG A 238 7.16 -11.97 8.66
CA ARG A 238 7.91 -12.71 9.69
C ARG A 238 7.12 -12.82 10.99
N ALA A 239 6.50 -11.74 11.46
CA ALA A 239 5.74 -11.73 12.70
C ALA A 239 4.47 -12.60 12.64
N ALA A 240 3.80 -12.68 11.49
CA ALA A 240 2.62 -13.52 11.30
C ALA A 240 2.97 -15.01 11.17
N LEU A 241 4.17 -15.33 10.67
CA LEU A 241 4.60 -16.69 10.39
C LEU A 241 5.45 -17.31 11.51
N ASP A 242 6.41 -16.57 12.10
CA ASP A 242 7.29 -17.09 13.17
C ASP A 242 6.61 -17.05 14.56
N VAL A 243 6.49 -18.22 15.20
CA VAL A 243 6.02 -18.37 16.60
C VAL A 243 7.15 -18.26 17.62
N THR A 244 8.41 -18.10 17.20
CA THR A 244 9.52 -17.87 18.16
C THR A 244 9.36 -16.49 18.78
N GLU A 245 9.13 -16.47 20.10
CA GLU A 245 9.06 -15.32 21.02
C GLU A 245 9.37 -13.99 20.35
N ILE A 246 8.35 -13.42 19.70
CA ILE A 246 8.33 -12.00 19.44
C ILE A 246 8.29 -11.39 20.84
N ASP A 247 9.32 -10.59 21.16
CA ASP A 247 9.38 -9.80 22.39
C ASP A 247 8.01 -9.12 22.58
N GLU A 248 7.19 -9.63 23.51
CA GLU A 248 5.80 -9.21 23.73
C GLU A 248 5.70 -7.70 24.02
N SER A 249 6.82 -7.04 24.26
CA SER A 249 6.95 -5.59 24.40
C SER A 249 6.73 -4.78 23.11
N LEU A 250 6.70 -5.42 21.92
CA LEU A 250 6.57 -4.73 20.62
C LEU A 250 5.14 -4.63 20.09
N LEU A 251 4.20 -5.46 20.55
CA LEU A 251 2.79 -5.40 20.17
C LEU A 251 2.06 -4.42 21.07
N LEU A 252 1.75 -3.24 20.56
CA LEU A 252 1.04 -2.19 21.28
C LEU A 252 -0.46 -2.31 21.04
N SER A 253 -1.10 -3.41 21.45
CA SER A 253 -2.57 -3.37 21.56
C SER A 253 -3.17 -4.30 22.61
N THR A 254 -4.08 -3.68 23.35
CA THR A 254 -5.04 -4.23 24.30
C THR A 254 -5.88 -5.33 23.67
N ARG A 255 -5.95 -6.47 24.35
CA ARG A 255 -6.89 -7.58 24.13
C ARG A 255 -8.32 -7.07 23.92
N SER A 256 -8.66 -6.75 22.68
CA SER A 256 -10.00 -6.45 22.22
C SER A 256 -10.80 -7.75 22.25
N MET A 257 -12.03 -7.72 22.75
CA MET A 257 -12.90 -8.90 22.73
C MET A 257 -13.24 -9.26 21.28
N SER A 258 -12.46 -10.19 20.74
CA SER A 258 -12.49 -10.55 19.33
C SER A 258 -13.71 -11.42 18.98
N PRO A 259 -14.34 -11.21 17.81
CA PRO A 259 -15.33 -12.12 17.24
C PRO A 259 -14.81 -13.55 17.04
N LEU A 260 -13.47 -13.72 17.01
CA LEU A 260 -12.82 -15.03 16.94
C LEU A 260 -13.00 -15.88 18.21
N SER A 261 -13.45 -15.28 19.33
CA SER A 261 -13.79 -16.03 20.55
C SER A 261 -14.92 -17.05 20.36
N ALA A 262 -15.79 -16.87 19.35
CA ALA A 262 -16.81 -17.85 19.01
C ALA A 262 -16.23 -19.19 18.48
N PHE A 263 -14.99 -19.18 17.96
CA PHE A 263 -14.26 -20.37 17.54
C PHE A 263 -13.34 -20.94 18.62
N ALA A 264 -13.05 -20.17 19.67
CA ALA A 264 -12.21 -20.61 20.80
C ALA A 264 -12.81 -21.79 21.58
N THR A 265 -14.11 -22.06 21.43
CA THR A 265 -14.78 -23.22 22.05
C THR A 265 -14.73 -24.50 21.20
N LEU A 266 -14.28 -24.44 19.93
CA LEU A 266 -14.44 -25.50 18.93
C LEU A 266 -13.13 -25.97 18.27
N SER A 267 -12.03 -25.22 18.37
CA SER A 267 -10.75 -25.56 17.73
C SER A 267 -9.56 -25.58 18.71
N ASP A 268 -8.49 -26.27 18.31
CA ASP A 268 -7.18 -26.21 18.96
C ASP A 268 -6.74 -24.75 19.15
N SER A 269 -6.20 -24.41 20.32
CA SER A 269 -5.90 -23.01 20.70
C SER A 269 -4.99 -22.33 19.68
N VAL A 270 -4.09 -23.10 19.09
CA VAL A 270 -3.06 -22.65 18.14
C VAL A 270 -3.64 -22.07 16.85
N LEU A 271 -4.74 -22.61 16.32
CA LEU A 271 -5.36 -22.11 15.09
C LEU A 271 -6.01 -20.74 15.32
N VAL A 272 -6.76 -20.59 16.41
CA VAL A 272 -7.38 -19.30 16.79
C VAL A 272 -6.30 -18.28 17.08
N ASP A 273 -5.21 -18.69 17.76
CA ASP A 273 -4.06 -17.85 18.02
C ASP A 273 -3.42 -17.35 16.72
N SER A 274 -3.35 -18.18 15.66
CA SER A 274 -2.82 -17.77 14.36
C SER A 274 -3.65 -16.66 13.68
N GLY A 275 -4.97 -16.81 13.68
CA GLY A 275 -5.88 -15.81 13.09
C GLY A 275 -5.92 -14.52 13.88
N MET A 276 -5.89 -14.61 15.22
CA MET A 276 -5.77 -13.47 16.12
C MET A 276 -4.47 -12.70 15.87
N LYS A 277 -3.32 -13.38 15.86
CA LYS A 277 -2.02 -12.76 15.57
C LYS A 277 -2.00 -12.05 14.22
N PHE A 278 -2.54 -12.68 13.17
CA PHE A 278 -2.66 -12.05 11.86
C PHE A 278 -3.47 -10.75 11.93
N MET A 279 -4.62 -10.77 12.60
CA MET A 279 -5.47 -9.58 12.74
C MET A 279 -4.83 -8.50 13.60
N ASP A 280 -4.14 -8.86 14.69
CA ASP A 280 -3.43 -7.89 15.54
C ASP A 280 -2.36 -7.13 14.73
N ILE A 281 -1.59 -7.84 13.89
CA ILE A 281 -0.59 -7.22 13.00
C ILE A 281 -1.27 -6.28 12.00
N ILE A 282 -2.40 -6.68 11.41
CA ILE A 282 -3.17 -5.83 10.50
C ILE A 282 -3.66 -4.56 11.22
N GLU A 283 -4.22 -4.70 12.41
CA GLU A 283 -4.71 -3.57 13.21
C GLU A 283 -3.57 -2.62 13.57
N ASP A 284 -2.40 -3.14 13.94
CA ASP A 284 -1.19 -2.34 14.22
C ASP A 284 -0.68 -1.58 13.00
N ILE A 285 -0.75 -2.17 11.80
CA ILE A 285 -0.43 -1.47 10.55
C ILE A 285 -1.44 -0.35 10.29
N LEU A 286 -2.73 -0.68 10.39
CA LEU A 286 -3.83 0.24 10.11
C LEU A 286 -3.88 1.43 11.09
N ALA A 287 -3.59 1.20 12.37
CA ALA A 287 -3.57 2.23 13.42
C ALA A 287 -2.51 3.32 13.20
N GLN A 288 -1.51 3.06 12.36
CA GLN A 288 -0.44 4.00 12.05
C GLN A 288 -0.73 4.92 10.87
N LEU A 289 -1.80 4.66 10.13
CA LEU A 289 -2.14 5.37 8.92
C LEU A 289 -2.87 6.68 9.23
N THR A 290 -2.36 7.76 8.66
CA THR A 290 -2.98 9.08 8.71
C THR A 290 -3.90 9.28 7.52
N PRO A 291 -4.92 10.16 7.62
CA PRO A 291 -5.86 10.38 6.52
C PRO A 291 -5.20 10.76 5.19
N MET A 292 -4.14 11.58 5.22
CA MET A 292 -3.46 12.01 4.00
C MET A 292 -2.65 10.88 3.36
N THR A 293 -2.09 9.98 4.17
CA THR A 293 -1.40 8.78 3.67
C THR A 293 -2.39 7.84 3.00
N VAL A 294 -3.56 7.62 3.61
CA VAL A 294 -4.63 6.80 3.02
C VAL A 294 -5.11 7.39 1.69
N LEU A 295 -5.29 8.71 1.62
CA LEU A 295 -5.76 9.39 0.42
C LEU A 295 -4.82 9.22 -0.78
N HIS A 296 -3.50 9.27 -0.55
CA HIS A 296 -2.52 9.32 -1.63
C HIS A 296 -1.80 7.99 -1.89
N PHE A 297 -1.70 7.12 -0.88
CA PHE A 297 -0.96 5.84 -0.94
C PHE A 297 -1.85 4.64 -0.58
N GLY A 298 -3.17 4.82 -0.51
CA GLY A 298 -4.12 3.79 -0.12
C GLY A 298 -4.03 2.52 -0.98
N ALA A 299 -3.92 2.66 -2.31
CA ALA A 299 -3.78 1.52 -3.21
C ALA A 299 -2.51 0.69 -2.93
N ASN A 300 -1.37 1.34 -2.68
CA ASN A 300 -0.12 0.69 -2.33
C ASN A 300 -0.25 -0.09 -1.01
N ILE A 301 -0.90 0.52 0.00
CA ILE A 301 -1.14 -0.11 1.30
C ILE A 301 -2.04 -1.34 1.16
N LEU A 302 -3.17 -1.20 0.45
CA LEU A 302 -4.11 -2.30 0.20
C LEU A 302 -3.42 -3.46 -0.52
N THR A 303 -2.54 -3.16 -1.47
CA THR A 303 -1.73 -4.17 -2.18
C THR A 303 -0.84 -4.96 -1.21
N ARG A 304 -0.17 -4.29 -0.25
CA ARG A 304 0.65 -4.97 0.78
C ARG A 304 -0.19 -5.81 1.73
N ILE A 305 -1.36 -5.32 2.13
CA ILE A 305 -2.31 -6.09 2.95
C ILE A 305 -2.77 -7.35 2.21
N SER A 306 -3.09 -7.25 0.90
CA SER A 306 -3.44 -8.42 0.08
C SER A 306 -2.29 -9.43 -0.01
N GLN A 307 -1.05 -8.97 -0.18
CA GLN A 307 0.12 -9.84 -0.19
C GLN A 307 0.32 -10.56 1.16
N LEU A 308 0.03 -9.88 2.27
CA LEU A 308 0.16 -10.47 3.61
C LEU A 308 -0.92 -11.52 3.84
N PHE A 309 -2.16 -11.24 3.40
CA PHE A 309 -3.23 -12.21 3.41
C PHE A 309 -2.93 -13.43 2.54
N ASP A 310 -2.37 -13.24 1.33
CA ASP A 310 -1.95 -14.35 0.46
C ASP A 310 -0.90 -15.24 1.13
N LYS A 311 0.10 -14.63 1.81
CA LYS A 311 1.11 -15.37 2.58
C LYS A 311 0.53 -16.12 3.77
N TYR A 312 -0.46 -15.54 4.44
CA TYR A 312 -1.20 -16.23 5.48
C TYR A 312 -2.00 -17.41 4.91
N MET A 313 -2.64 -17.26 3.74
CA MET A 313 -3.31 -18.39 3.06
C MET A 313 -2.32 -19.50 2.66
N ASP A 314 -1.12 -19.15 2.15
CA ASP A 314 -0.06 -20.12 1.85
C ASP A 314 0.35 -20.92 3.09
N MET A 315 0.46 -20.27 4.25
CA MET A 315 0.73 -20.92 5.54
C MET A 315 -0.38 -21.91 5.91
N LEU A 316 -1.65 -21.49 5.79
CA LEU A 316 -2.80 -22.34 6.07
C LEU A 316 -2.89 -23.54 5.13
N ILE A 317 -2.52 -23.38 3.85
CA ILE A 317 -2.43 -24.48 2.88
C ILE A 317 -1.41 -25.52 3.34
N LYS A 318 -0.23 -25.09 3.79
CA LYS A 318 0.83 -26.00 4.29
C LYS A 318 0.43 -26.73 5.58
N SER A 319 -0.53 -26.20 6.33
CA SER A 319 -1.07 -26.84 7.53
C SER A 319 -2.11 -27.94 7.23
N LEU A 320 -2.65 -27.99 6.01
CA LEU A 320 -3.55 -29.06 5.59
C LEU A 320 -2.77 -30.37 5.29
N PRO A 321 -3.38 -31.55 5.47
CA PRO A 321 -2.67 -32.82 5.23
C PRO A 321 -2.20 -32.95 3.78
N SER A 322 -1.04 -33.54 3.50
CA SER A 322 -0.64 -33.84 2.12
C SER A 322 -0.76 -35.35 1.81
N PRO A 323 -1.21 -35.74 0.60
CA PRO A 323 -1.40 -37.14 0.25
C PRO A 323 -0.08 -37.93 0.06
N SER A 324 1.08 -37.26 0.05
CA SER A 324 2.40 -37.84 -0.24
C SER A 324 3.36 -37.88 0.97
N ASP A 325 2.88 -37.71 2.20
CA ASP A 325 3.74 -37.64 3.40
C ASP A 325 4.43 -38.98 3.77
N ASP A 326 4.39 -40.01 2.92
CA ASP A 326 5.15 -41.25 3.07
C ASP A 326 6.57 -41.20 2.46
N ASP A 327 6.92 -40.16 1.71
CA ASP A 327 8.30 -39.94 1.25
C ASP A 327 8.94 -38.75 1.97
N ASN A 328 9.58 -39.07 3.11
CA ASN A 328 10.60 -38.24 3.73
C ASN A 328 11.76 -37.99 2.76
N LEU A 329 11.63 -37.04 1.83
CA LEU A 329 12.72 -36.58 0.98
C LEU A 329 12.87 -35.06 1.07
N THR A 330 13.67 -34.66 2.06
CA THR A 330 14.81 -33.74 1.90
C THR A 330 14.62 -32.48 1.05
N GLU A 331 13.53 -31.72 1.24
CA GLU A 331 13.52 -30.30 0.89
C GLU A 331 13.25 -29.48 2.15
N LEU A 332 13.88 -28.30 2.21
CA LEU A 332 14.13 -27.50 3.42
C LEU A 332 13.00 -27.62 4.44
N LYS A 333 13.38 -27.91 5.69
CA LYS A 333 12.53 -27.97 6.88
C LYS A 333 11.88 -26.59 7.12
N GLU A 334 10.96 -26.20 6.24
CA GLU A 334 10.01 -25.12 6.49
C GLU A 334 9.22 -25.55 7.73
N VAL A 335 9.24 -24.70 8.74
CA VAL A 335 8.61 -24.98 10.03
C VAL A 335 7.11 -25.03 9.79
N ILE A 336 6.53 -26.23 9.69
CA ILE A 336 5.07 -26.41 9.72
C ILE A 336 4.65 -26.18 11.17
N HIS A 337 4.09 -25.00 11.45
CA HIS A 337 3.81 -24.54 12.81
C HIS A 337 2.69 -25.34 13.49
N PHE A 338 1.70 -25.79 12.73
CA PHE A 338 0.67 -26.71 13.17
C PHE A 338 0.14 -27.49 11.97
N ARG A 339 -0.28 -28.73 12.22
CA ARG A 339 -0.86 -29.63 11.23
C ARG A 339 -2.26 -29.99 11.67
N VAL A 340 -3.18 -29.90 10.72
CA VAL A 340 -4.61 -30.12 10.93
C VAL A 340 -4.93 -31.48 10.30
N GLU A 341 -5.54 -32.41 11.05
CA GLU A 341 -5.73 -33.78 10.56
C GLU A 341 -7.20 -34.15 10.38
N THR A 342 -8.06 -33.68 11.28
CA THR A 342 -9.49 -34.05 11.27
C THR A 342 -10.33 -33.15 10.36
N ASP A 343 -11.44 -33.67 9.82
CA ASP A 343 -12.40 -32.90 9.03
C ASP A 343 -12.89 -31.65 9.80
N SER A 344 -13.09 -31.76 11.12
CA SER A 344 -13.50 -30.64 11.98
C SER A 344 -12.45 -29.54 12.06
N GLU A 345 -11.17 -29.89 12.25
CA GLU A 345 -10.10 -28.89 12.33
C GLU A 345 -9.87 -28.23 10.96
N GLN A 346 -9.94 -29.00 9.86
CA GLN A 346 -9.79 -28.45 8.51
C GLN A 346 -10.91 -27.48 8.15
N LEU A 347 -12.16 -27.82 8.53
CA LEU A 347 -13.30 -26.93 8.37
C LEU A 347 -13.19 -25.70 9.27
N ALA A 348 -12.72 -25.84 10.51
CA ALA A 348 -12.50 -24.70 11.41
C ALA A 348 -11.47 -23.71 10.82
N LEU A 349 -10.39 -24.23 10.23
CA LEU A 349 -9.37 -23.42 9.55
C LEU A 349 -9.96 -22.65 8.36
N LEU A 350 -10.74 -23.31 7.50
CA LEU A 350 -11.44 -22.65 6.40
C LEU A 350 -12.44 -21.61 6.89
N GLY A 351 -13.17 -21.90 7.98
CA GLY A 351 -14.11 -20.99 8.61
C GLY A 351 -13.44 -19.72 9.13
N LEU A 352 -12.31 -19.88 9.83
CA LEU A 352 -11.51 -18.77 10.34
C LEU A 352 -11.00 -17.88 9.21
N ALA A 353 -10.39 -18.48 8.18
CA ALA A 353 -9.91 -17.76 7.01
C ALA A 353 -11.04 -16.99 6.30
N PHE A 354 -12.23 -17.58 6.21
CA PHE A 354 -13.40 -16.94 5.62
C PHE A 354 -13.93 -15.76 6.44
N ILE A 355 -13.91 -15.86 7.77
CA ILE A 355 -14.33 -14.76 8.65
C ILE A 355 -13.37 -13.59 8.55
N ILE A 356 -12.06 -13.87 8.51
CA ILE A 356 -11.05 -12.83 8.25
C ILE A 356 -11.36 -12.16 6.91
N LEU A 357 -11.59 -12.93 5.86
CA LEU A 357 -11.90 -12.45 4.50
C LEU A 357 -13.19 -11.61 4.42
N ASP A 358 -14.33 -12.12 4.91
CA ASP A 358 -15.64 -11.53 4.62
C ASP A 358 -16.04 -10.48 5.65
N GLU A 359 -15.52 -10.56 6.88
CA GLU A 359 -15.92 -9.73 8.02
C GLU A 359 -14.75 -8.92 8.58
N LEU A 360 -13.77 -9.55 9.22
CA LEU A 360 -12.81 -8.82 10.09
C LEU A 360 -11.91 -7.87 9.31
N LEU A 361 -11.23 -8.36 8.28
CA LEU A 361 -10.29 -7.56 7.50
C LEU A 361 -11.00 -6.43 6.74
N PRO A 362 -12.13 -6.66 6.03
CA PRO A 362 -12.90 -5.57 5.43
C PRO A 362 -13.38 -4.53 6.45
N LEU A 363 -13.86 -4.95 7.63
CA LEU A 363 -14.32 -4.01 8.66
C LEU A 363 -13.18 -3.12 9.17
N ALA A 364 -12.02 -3.70 9.46
CA ALA A 364 -10.84 -2.97 9.91
C ALA A 364 -10.38 -1.93 8.87
N VAL A 365 -10.31 -2.32 7.59
CA VAL A 365 -9.93 -1.42 6.49
C VAL A 365 -10.97 -0.32 6.27
N ILE A 366 -12.26 -0.67 6.24
CA ILE A 366 -13.35 0.30 6.04
C ILE A 366 -13.33 1.35 7.16
N LYS A 367 -13.05 0.98 8.41
CA LYS A 367 -12.94 1.93 9.53
C LYS A 367 -11.89 3.02 9.27
N VAL A 368 -10.72 2.66 8.74
CA VAL A 368 -9.66 3.62 8.41
C VAL A 368 -10.01 4.44 7.18
N TRP A 369 -10.63 3.84 6.17
CA TRP A 369 -11.03 4.53 4.94
C TRP A 369 -12.27 5.42 5.09
N SER A 370 -13.14 5.15 6.09
CA SER A 370 -14.38 5.90 6.35
C SER A 370 -14.19 7.10 7.26
N LEU A 371 -13.13 7.14 8.09
CA LEU A 371 -12.74 8.30 8.92
C LEU A 371 -12.52 9.59 8.10
N LYS A 372 -12.42 9.44 6.76
CA LYS A 372 -12.48 10.49 5.75
C LYS A 372 -13.79 11.32 5.77
N ASN A 373 -14.91 10.75 6.22
CA ASN A 373 -16.22 11.37 6.02
C ASN A 373 -16.65 12.32 7.14
N GLU A 374 -16.15 12.16 8.36
CA GLU A 374 -16.53 13.04 9.49
C GLU A 374 -15.76 14.37 9.49
N SER A 375 -14.58 14.43 8.88
CA SER A 375 -13.77 15.65 8.80
C SER A 375 -14.18 16.60 7.65
N LYS A 376 -15.24 16.25 6.89
CA LYS A 376 -15.69 16.99 5.70
C LYS A 376 -16.86 17.96 5.92
N GLU A 377 -17.16 18.35 7.17
CA GLU A 377 -18.08 19.49 7.40
C GLU A 377 -17.39 20.86 7.25
N LEU A 378 -16.06 20.92 7.06
CA LEU A 378 -15.38 22.16 6.66
C LEU A 378 -14.61 21.99 5.34
N GLU A 379 -15.09 22.73 4.33
CA GLU A 379 -14.34 23.32 3.22
C GLU A 379 -14.19 22.57 1.88
N SER A 380 -14.91 23.14 0.90
CA SER A 380 -14.62 23.30 -0.53
C SER A 380 -14.94 22.16 -1.51
N GLU A 381 -15.86 22.51 -2.42
CA GLU A 381 -16.14 21.88 -3.69
C GLU A 381 -14.91 21.94 -4.59
N ASN A 382 -14.24 20.80 -4.81
CA ASN A 382 -13.62 20.39 -6.07
C ASN A 382 -12.64 19.24 -5.81
N THR A 383 -13.17 18.05 -5.56
CA THR A 383 -12.44 16.83 -5.88
C THR A 383 -13.46 15.73 -6.12
N VAL A 384 -13.25 14.92 -7.14
CA VAL A 384 -13.99 13.68 -7.41
C VAL A 384 -13.17 12.48 -6.87
N PRO A 385 -13.11 12.18 -5.55
CA PRO A 385 -12.36 11.03 -5.05
C PRO A 385 -13.26 9.85 -4.64
N ASN A 386 -14.59 9.97 -4.71
CA ASN A 386 -15.48 8.97 -4.12
C ASN A 386 -15.72 7.73 -5.02
N ALA A 387 -15.60 7.86 -6.34
CA ALA A 387 -15.72 6.71 -7.25
C ALA A 387 -14.43 5.86 -7.31
N SER A 388 -13.24 6.47 -7.24
CA SER A 388 -11.96 5.74 -7.31
C SER A 388 -11.76 4.82 -6.10
N ILE A 389 -11.95 5.34 -4.89
CA ILE A 389 -11.74 4.59 -3.65
C ILE A 389 -12.69 3.39 -3.54
N THR A 390 -13.93 3.53 -4.00
CA THR A 390 -14.89 2.42 -4.00
C THR A 390 -14.55 1.36 -5.05
N ALA A 391 -13.91 1.73 -6.16
CA ALA A 391 -13.39 0.79 -7.15
C ALA A 391 -12.14 0.06 -6.62
N GLU A 392 -11.22 0.78 -5.97
CA GLU A 392 -10.01 0.21 -5.34
C GLU A 392 -10.36 -0.81 -4.25
N LEU A 393 -11.29 -0.48 -3.35
CA LEU A 393 -11.75 -1.41 -2.30
C LEU A 393 -12.45 -2.66 -2.89
N LYS A 394 -13.19 -2.51 -4.00
CA LYS A 394 -13.80 -3.64 -4.70
C LYS A 394 -12.74 -4.55 -5.30
N GLU A 395 -11.73 -3.99 -5.97
CA GLU A 395 -10.64 -4.75 -6.57
C GLU A 395 -9.81 -5.45 -5.50
N TRP A 396 -9.50 -4.75 -4.42
CA TRP A 396 -8.85 -5.33 -3.25
C TRP A 396 -9.64 -6.52 -2.68
N LYS A 397 -10.96 -6.39 -2.48
CA LYS A 397 -11.80 -7.51 -2.01
C LYS A 397 -11.79 -8.70 -2.98
N ARG A 398 -11.71 -8.48 -4.30
CA ARG A 398 -11.53 -9.57 -5.28
C ARG A 398 -10.18 -10.26 -5.13
N SER A 399 -9.11 -9.52 -4.90
CA SER A 399 -7.79 -10.10 -4.65
C SER A 399 -7.79 -10.98 -3.40
N LEU A 400 -8.44 -10.54 -2.32
CA LEU A 400 -8.55 -11.37 -1.10
C LEU A 400 -9.36 -12.65 -1.36
N GLN A 401 -10.48 -12.53 -2.11
CA GLN A 401 -11.29 -13.69 -2.49
C GLN A 401 -10.46 -14.70 -3.29
N HIS A 402 -9.61 -14.24 -4.21
CA HIS A 402 -8.73 -15.10 -4.98
C HIS A 402 -7.74 -15.87 -4.10
N SER A 403 -7.11 -15.22 -3.11
CA SER A 403 -6.22 -15.91 -2.16
C SER A 403 -6.95 -16.95 -1.32
N PHE A 404 -8.17 -16.67 -0.86
CA PHE A 404 -8.99 -17.66 -0.16
C PHE A 404 -9.44 -18.81 -1.07
N ASP A 405 -9.77 -18.51 -2.32
CA ASP A 405 -10.17 -19.53 -3.30
C ASP A 405 -9.04 -20.55 -3.52
N LYS A 406 -7.76 -20.14 -3.48
CA LYS A 406 -6.60 -21.06 -3.51
C LYS A 406 -6.65 -22.08 -2.36
N LEU A 407 -6.89 -21.60 -1.13
CA LEU A 407 -6.98 -22.45 0.06
C LEU A 407 -8.17 -23.41 -0.04
N ARG A 408 -9.35 -22.90 -0.41
CA ARG A 408 -10.54 -23.72 -0.61
C ARG A 408 -10.33 -24.79 -1.68
N ASP A 409 -9.76 -24.41 -2.82
CA ASP A 409 -9.54 -25.32 -3.94
C ASP A 409 -8.49 -26.38 -3.60
N HIS A 410 -7.45 -26.03 -2.82
CA HIS A 410 -6.50 -26.99 -2.27
C HIS A 410 -7.18 -28.02 -1.38
N PHE A 411 -7.98 -27.56 -0.39
CA PHE A 411 -8.77 -28.45 0.46
C PHE A 411 -9.68 -29.36 -0.37
N CYS A 412 -10.42 -28.81 -1.34
CA CYS A 412 -11.35 -29.58 -2.16
C CYS A 412 -10.61 -30.66 -2.96
N ARG A 413 -9.50 -30.31 -3.61
CA ARG A 413 -8.68 -31.24 -4.37
C ARG A 413 -8.17 -32.37 -3.48
N GLN A 414 -7.65 -32.05 -2.31
CA GLN A 414 -7.12 -33.04 -1.37
C GLN A 414 -8.22 -33.98 -0.86
N TYR A 415 -9.39 -33.44 -0.50
CA TYR A 415 -10.53 -34.22 -0.05
C TYR A 415 -11.00 -35.20 -1.15
N VAL A 416 -11.06 -34.72 -2.39
CA VAL A 416 -11.43 -35.51 -3.57
C VAL A 416 -10.40 -36.58 -3.89
N LEU A 417 -9.09 -36.28 -3.83
CA LEU A 417 -8.04 -37.30 -4.02
C LEU A 417 -8.13 -38.42 -2.97
N THR A 418 -8.41 -38.07 -1.71
CA THR A 418 -8.58 -39.05 -0.62
C THR A 418 -9.83 -39.92 -0.82
N PHE A 419 -10.82 -39.40 -1.54
CA PHE A 419 -12.02 -40.14 -1.94
C PHE A 419 -11.73 -41.09 -3.12
N ILE A 420 -11.11 -40.58 -4.19
CA ILE A 420 -10.83 -41.32 -5.44
C ILE A 420 -9.81 -42.43 -5.23
N TYR A 421 -8.73 -42.15 -4.52
CA TYR A 421 -7.63 -43.10 -4.32
C TYR A 421 -7.70 -43.72 -2.92
N SER A 422 -7.36 -44.99 -2.82
CA SER A 422 -7.11 -45.63 -1.54
C SER A 422 -5.76 -45.18 -0.97
N ARG A 423 -5.54 -45.41 0.33
CA ARG A 423 -4.23 -45.17 0.96
C ARG A 423 -3.09 -46.01 0.34
N GLN A 424 -3.43 -47.07 -0.39
CA GLN A 424 -2.48 -47.92 -1.12
C GLN A 424 -2.35 -47.51 -2.61
N GLY A 425 -2.84 -46.33 -2.99
CA GLY A 425 -2.77 -45.82 -4.36
C GLY A 425 -3.73 -46.49 -5.35
N LYS A 426 -4.66 -47.34 -4.90
CA LYS A 426 -5.62 -47.99 -5.80
C LYS A 426 -6.80 -47.07 -6.10
N THR A 427 -7.22 -46.98 -7.37
CA THR A 427 -8.40 -46.22 -7.78
C THR A 427 -9.68 -46.89 -7.27
N ARG A 428 -10.47 -46.15 -6.48
CA ARG A 428 -11.80 -46.56 -6.01
C ARG A 428 -12.89 -46.22 -7.03
N LEU A 429 -12.74 -45.08 -7.70
CA LEU A 429 -13.58 -44.67 -8.83
C LEU A 429 -12.87 -45.09 -10.11
N ASN A 430 -13.29 -46.20 -10.70
CA ASN A 430 -12.68 -46.81 -11.88
C ASN A 430 -13.77 -47.12 -12.92
N ALA A 431 -13.49 -46.87 -14.19
CA ALA A 431 -14.40 -47.16 -15.31
C ALA A 431 -14.82 -48.64 -15.41
N LEU A 432 -14.04 -49.56 -14.83
CA LEU A 432 -14.40 -50.98 -14.76
C LEU A 432 -15.79 -51.24 -14.17
N ILE A 433 -16.31 -50.36 -13.31
CA ILE A 433 -17.65 -50.49 -12.72
C ILE A 433 -18.78 -50.45 -13.78
N TYR A 434 -18.50 -49.90 -14.96
CA TYR A 434 -19.45 -49.79 -16.06
C TYR A 434 -19.29 -50.91 -17.10
N LEU A 435 -18.38 -51.86 -16.88
CA LEU A 435 -18.12 -52.96 -17.82
C LEU A 435 -18.81 -54.26 -17.43
N SER A 436 -18.92 -54.58 -16.14
CA SER A 436 -19.43 -55.86 -15.68
C SER A 436 -20.95 -55.86 -15.52
N GLY A 437 -21.63 -56.74 -16.25
CA GLY A 437 -23.02 -57.11 -16.02
C GLY A 437 -23.22 -58.19 -14.95
N GLU A 438 -22.18 -58.65 -14.26
CA GLU A 438 -22.23 -59.81 -13.35
C GLU A 438 -22.45 -59.48 -11.85
N GLY A 439 -22.99 -58.29 -11.55
CA GLY A 439 -23.48 -58.00 -10.21
C GLY A 439 -24.86 -58.61 -9.99
N ALA A 440 -25.13 -59.17 -8.80
CA ALA A 440 -26.47 -59.61 -8.38
C ALA A 440 -27.53 -58.46 -8.32
N ASP A 441 -27.15 -57.25 -8.71
CA ASP A 441 -27.93 -56.01 -8.73
C ASP A 441 -28.66 -55.80 -10.09
N LEU A 442 -28.76 -56.83 -10.93
CA LEU A 442 -29.49 -56.86 -12.21
C LEU A 442 -31.03 -56.79 -12.04
N TYR A 443 -31.54 -55.88 -11.23
CA TYR A 443 -32.96 -55.51 -11.19
C TYR A 443 -33.10 -54.01 -11.51
N TRP A 444 -32.69 -53.61 -12.72
CA TRP A 444 -33.07 -52.31 -13.30
C TRP A 444 -34.60 -52.12 -13.38
N ASP A 445 -35.37 -53.22 -13.31
CA ASP A 445 -36.83 -53.23 -13.44
C ASP A 445 -37.62 -52.84 -12.18
N SER A 446 -36.97 -52.61 -11.03
CA SER A 446 -37.71 -52.29 -9.79
C SER A 446 -37.29 -50.99 -9.08
N ASP A 447 -36.00 -50.65 -8.99
CA ASP A 447 -35.52 -49.37 -8.41
C ASP A 447 -34.00 -49.22 -8.68
N PRO A 448 -33.55 -48.49 -9.73
CA PRO A 448 -32.13 -48.35 -10.01
C PRO A 448 -31.42 -47.52 -8.95
N LEU A 449 -30.25 -48.00 -8.50
CA LEU A 449 -29.39 -47.32 -7.53
C LEU A 449 -28.12 -46.76 -8.22
N PRO A 450 -27.60 -45.61 -7.76
CA PRO A 450 -26.34 -45.09 -8.27
C PRO A 450 -25.21 -46.07 -7.95
N SER A 451 -24.13 -46.07 -8.71
CA SER A 451 -23.05 -47.02 -8.50
C SER A 451 -22.36 -46.81 -7.15
N LEU A 452 -21.71 -47.85 -6.62
CA LEU A 452 -21.12 -47.83 -5.28
C LEU A 452 -20.20 -46.62 -5.01
N PRO A 453 -19.34 -46.17 -5.94
CA PRO A 453 -18.55 -44.95 -5.73
C PRO A 453 -19.43 -43.71 -5.53
N PHE A 454 -20.52 -43.55 -6.27
CA PHE A 454 -21.40 -42.39 -6.16
C PHE A 454 -22.29 -42.45 -4.91
N GLN A 455 -22.69 -43.65 -4.47
CA GLN A 455 -23.29 -43.84 -3.13
C GLN A 455 -22.32 -43.44 -2.02
N ALA A 456 -21.05 -43.85 -2.13
CA ALA A 456 -20.01 -43.50 -1.17
C ALA A 456 -19.71 -41.98 -1.18
N LEU A 457 -19.73 -41.34 -2.36
CA LEU A 457 -19.60 -39.89 -2.50
C LEU A 457 -20.72 -39.18 -1.75
N PHE A 458 -21.96 -39.61 -1.94
CA PHE A 458 -23.11 -39.05 -1.24
C PHE A 458 -22.96 -39.16 0.29
N ALA A 459 -22.62 -40.35 0.79
CA ALA A 459 -22.38 -40.55 2.21
C ALA A 459 -21.25 -39.66 2.75
N LYS A 460 -20.17 -39.47 1.97
CA LYS A 460 -19.05 -38.59 2.33
C LYS A 460 -19.44 -37.12 2.36
N LEU A 461 -20.19 -36.64 1.37
CA LEU A 461 -20.68 -35.27 1.34
C LEU A 461 -21.64 -35.00 2.51
N GLN A 462 -22.50 -35.96 2.86
CA GLN A 462 -23.38 -35.86 4.04
C GLN A 462 -22.60 -35.83 5.35
N GLN A 463 -21.58 -36.68 5.48
CA GLN A 463 -20.70 -36.68 6.64
C GLN A 463 -20.04 -35.31 6.82
N LEU A 464 -19.44 -34.78 5.75
CA LEU A 464 -18.79 -33.47 5.77
C LEU A 464 -19.79 -32.34 6.03
N ALA A 465 -20.99 -32.39 5.43
CA ALA A 465 -22.04 -31.40 5.65
C ALA A 465 -22.48 -31.36 7.12
N THR A 466 -22.54 -32.52 7.79
CA THR A 466 -22.87 -32.61 9.22
C THR A 466 -21.79 -31.93 10.06
N VAL A 467 -20.51 -32.28 9.84
CA VAL A 467 -19.39 -31.66 10.56
C VAL A 467 -19.31 -30.16 10.28
N ALA A 468 -19.54 -29.72 9.04
CA ALA A 468 -19.56 -28.32 8.66
C ALA A 468 -20.74 -27.58 9.32
N GLY A 469 -21.90 -28.22 9.48
CA GLY A 469 -23.02 -27.70 10.23
C GLY A 469 -22.65 -27.38 11.69
N ASP A 470 -21.90 -28.27 12.33
CA ASP A 470 -21.48 -28.14 13.72
C ASP A 470 -20.33 -27.15 13.93
N VAL A 471 -19.35 -27.13 13.02
CA VAL A 471 -18.13 -26.30 13.13
C VAL A 471 -18.35 -24.88 12.59
N LEU A 472 -19.12 -24.74 11.52
CA LEU A 472 -19.36 -23.46 10.82
C LEU A 472 -20.76 -22.90 11.13
N LEU A 473 -21.15 -22.94 12.40
CA LEU A 473 -22.46 -22.49 12.86
C LEU A 473 -22.76 -21.05 12.41
N GLY A 474 -23.94 -20.86 11.80
CA GLY A 474 -24.38 -19.56 11.28
C GLY A 474 -23.62 -19.09 10.02
N LYS A 475 -22.78 -19.92 9.44
CA LYS A 475 -22.02 -19.62 8.21
C LYS A 475 -22.48 -20.51 7.04
N GLU A 476 -23.80 -20.57 6.78
CA GLU A 476 -24.35 -21.47 5.74
C GLU A 476 -23.82 -21.16 4.33
N LYS A 477 -23.44 -19.91 4.07
CA LYS A 477 -22.85 -19.48 2.79
C LYS A 477 -21.57 -20.25 2.47
N ILE A 478 -20.61 -20.34 3.40
CA ILE A 478 -19.36 -21.08 3.17
C ILE A 478 -19.61 -22.58 3.09
N GLN A 479 -20.51 -23.13 3.91
CA GLN A 479 -20.87 -24.55 3.85
C GLN A 479 -21.36 -24.94 2.45
N LYS A 480 -22.32 -24.18 1.90
CA LYS A 480 -22.87 -24.41 0.56
C LYS A 480 -21.85 -24.22 -0.55
N ILE A 481 -21.03 -23.17 -0.48
CA ILE A 481 -19.97 -22.91 -1.46
C ILE A 481 -18.94 -24.05 -1.45
N LEU A 482 -18.56 -24.53 -0.27
CA LEU A 482 -17.61 -25.62 -0.12
C LEU A 482 -18.14 -26.94 -0.69
N LEU A 483 -19.37 -27.31 -0.34
CA LEU A 483 -20.00 -28.53 -0.85
C LEU A 483 -20.19 -28.48 -2.37
N ALA A 484 -20.63 -27.33 -2.91
CA ALA A 484 -20.72 -27.15 -4.36
C ALA A 484 -19.36 -27.30 -5.05
N ARG A 485 -18.30 -26.71 -4.50
CA ARG A 485 -16.95 -26.79 -5.06
C ARG A 485 -16.37 -28.20 -4.97
N LEU A 486 -16.66 -28.95 -3.91
CA LEU A 486 -16.28 -30.36 -3.78
C LEU A 486 -16.94 -31.22 -4.85
N THR A 487 -18.26 -31.11 -5.02
CA THR A 487 -18.99 -31.82 -6.08
C THR A 487 -18.46 -31.47 -7.46
N GLU A 488 -18.19 -30.18 -7.70
CA GLU A 488 -17.57 -29.70 -8.94
C GLU A 488 -16.19 -30.32 -9.17
N THR A 489 -15.35 -30.40 -8.13
CA THR A 489 -14.01 -30.96 -8.20
C THR A 489 -14.02 -32.44 -8.57
N VAL A 490 -14.96 -33.23 -8.02
CA VAL A 490 -15.14 -34.64 -8.40
C VAL A 490 -15.52 -34.76 -9.88
N MET A 491 -16.44 -33.92 -10.34
CA MET A 491 -16.92 -33.97 -11.72
C MET A 491 -15.86 -33.52 -12.73
N MET A 492 -15.08 -32.48 -12.39
CA MET A 492 -13.93 -32.07 -13.21
C MET A 492 -12.91 -33.20 -13.32
N TRP A 493 -12.54 -33.83 -12.19
CA TRP A 493 -11.63 -34.97 -12.21
C TRP A 493 -12.14 -36.09 -13.14
N LEU A 494 -13.39 -36.51 -13.00
CA LEU A 494 -13.97 -37.56 -13.84
C LEU A 494 -14.00 -37.19 -15.33
N SER A 495 -14.24 -35.92 -15.65
CA SER A 495 -14.25 -35.43 -17.03
C SER A 495 -12.85 -35.43 -17.67
N GLU A 496 -11.81 -35.16 -16.87
CA GLU A 496 -10.43 -34.94 -17.33
C GLU A 496 -9.54 -36.19 -17.17
N GLU A 497 -9.93 -37.18 -16.38
CA GLU A 497 -9.11 -38.36 -16.08
C GLU A 497 -8.98 -39.31 -17.28
N GLN A 498 -7.85 -39.25 -17.98
CA GLN A 498 -7.64 -40.02 -19.20
C GLN A 498 -7.62 -41.53 -18.94
N GLU A 499 -7.00 -41.98 -17.83
CA GLU A 499 -6.96 -43.42 -17.48
C GLU A 499 -8.37 -44.00 -17.31
N PHE A 500 -9.32 -43.20 -16.83
CA PHE A 500 -10.72 -43.60 -16.72
C PHE A 500 -11.37 -43.78 -18.10
N TRP A 501 -11.12 -42.84 -19.03
CA TRP A 501 -11.74 -42.88 -20.36
C TRP A 501 -11.10 -43.90 -21.31
N ASP A 502 -9.79 -44.15 -21.19
CA ASP A 502 -9.06 -45.13 -22.00
C ASP A 502 -9.69 -46.54 -21.93
N VAL A 503 -10.28 -46.89 -20.78
CA VAL A 503 -10.97 -48.17 -20.58
C VAL A 503 -12.15 -48.37 -21.54
N PHE A 504 -12.87 -47.31 -21.89
CA PHE A 504 -13.99 -47.41 -22.84
C PHE A 504 -13.52 -47.42 -24.29
N GLU A 505 -12.37 -46.81 -24.56
CA GLU A 505 -11.74 -46.71 -25.87
C GLU A 505 -10.96 -47.99 -26.23
N ASP A 506 -10.60 -48.82 -25.25
CA ASP A 506 -9.95 -50.12 -25.46
C ASP A 506 -10.89 -51.13 -26.15
N GLU A 507 -10.57 -51.46 -27.41
CA GLU A 507 -11.31 -52.41 -28.24
C GLU A 507 -11.35 -53.83 -27.67
N SER A 508 -10.37 -54.21 -26.83
CA SER A 508 -10.30 -55.55 -26.23
C SER A 508 -11.34 -55.77 -25.12
N VAL A 509 -11.91 -54.69 -24.59
CA VAL A 509 -12.88 -54.71 -23.49
C VAL A 509 -14.31 -54.66 -24.04
N PRO A 510 -15.20 -55.61 -23.71
CA PRO A 510 -16.60 -55.55 -24.15
C PRO A 510 -17.36 -54.46 -23.40
N LEU A 511 -18.06 -53.59 -24.13
CA LEU A 511 -18.99 -52.61 -23.55
C LEU A 511 -20.42 -53.17 -23.48
N CYS A 512 -21.20 -52.69 -22.52
CA CYS A 512 -22.60 -53.10 -22.30
C CYS A 512 -23.53 -51.87 -22.27
N PRO A 513 -24.74 -51.93 -22.86
CA PRO A 513 -25.73 -50.84 -22.78
C PRO A 513 -26.08 -50.44 -21.34
N LEU A 514 -26.17 -51.42 -20.42
CA LEU A 514 -26.44 -51.16 -19.00
C LEU A 514 -25.34 -50.30 -18.35
N GLY A 515 -24.09 -50.44 -18.79
CA GLY A 515 -22.98 -49.61 -18.31
C GLY A 515 -23.14 -48.14 -18.69
N LEU A 516 -23.61 -47.86 -19.91
CA LEU A 516 -23.94 -46.51 -20.35
C LEU A 516 -25.10 -45.91 -19.56
N GLN A 517 -26.17 -46.69 -19.36
CA GLN A 517 -27.32 -46.27 -18.55
C GLN A 517 -26.91 -45.94 -17.11
N GLN A 518 -26.07 -46.77 -16.50
CA GLN A 518 -25.54 -46.53 -15.15
C GLN A 518 -24.68 -45.26 -15.08
N LEU A 519 -23.79 -45.02 -16.05
CA LEU A 519 -22.98 -43.80 -16.09
C LEU A 519 -23.85 -42.56 -16.20
N ILE A 520 -24.85 -42.58 -17.09
CA ILE A 520 -25.82 -41.49 -17.22
C ILE A 520 -26.57 -41.27 -15.91
N PHE A 521 -26.99 -42.34 -15.25
CA PHE A 521 -27.69 -42.27 -13.97
C PHE A 521 -26.82 -41.67 -12.87
N ASP A 522 -25.54 -42.06 -12.78
CA ASP A 522 -24.59 -41.52 -11.80
C ASP A 522 -24.34 -40.01 -12.01
N MET A 523 -24.31 -39.55 -13.26
CA MET A 523 -24.17 -38.12 -13.60
C MET A 523 -25.41 -37.34 -13.18
N HIS A 524 -26.62 -37.84 -13.46
CA HIS A 524 -27.86 -37.23 -13.00
C HIS A 524 -27.96 -37.22 -11.47
N PHE A 525 -27.63 -38.33 -10.83
CA PHE A 525 -27.62 -38.45 -9.38
C PHE A 525 -26.71 -37.39 -8.74
N THR A 526 -25.51 -37.18 -9.28
CA THR A 526 -24.58 -36.16 -8.76
C THR A 526 -25.13 -34.73 -8.87
N VAL A 527 -25.81 -34.41 -9.98
CA VAL A 527 -26.49 -33.13 -10.17
C VAL A 527 -27.65 -32.97 -9.17
N GLU A 528 -28.45 -34.01 -8.98
CA GLU A 528 -29.59 -34.00 -8.08
C GLU A 528 -29.19 -33.86 -6.62
N ILE A 529 -28.12 -34.52 -6.16
CA ILE A 529 -27.60 -34.34 -4.79
C ILE A 529 -27.36 -32.85 -4.49
N ALA A 530 -26.69 -32.14 -5.41
CA ALA A 530 -26.39 -30.72 -5.24
C ALA A 530 -27.67 -29.86 -5.26
N HIS A 531 -28.65 -30.23 -6.07
CA HIS A 531 -29.95 -29.57 -6.10
C HIS A 531 -30.72 -29.75 -4.78
N PHE A 532 -30.91 -30.99 -4.35
CA PHE A 532 -31.66 -31.34 -3.13
C PHE A 532 -31.02 -30.78 -1.86
N ALA A 533 -29.69 -30.79 -1.78
CA ALA A 533 -28.96 -30.26 -0.63
C ALA A 533 -28.82 -28.71 -0.65
N GLY A 534 -29.44 -28.04 -1.62
CA GLY A 534 -29.56 -26.58 -1.63
C GLY A 534 -28.31 -25.82 -2.07
N TYR A 535 -27.45 -26.46 -2.87
CA TYR A 535 -26.26 -25.86 -3.48
C TYR A 535 -26.16 -26.14 -5.00
N PRO A 536 -27.21 -25.86 -5.80
CA PRO A 536 -27.18 -26.16 -7.23
C PRO A 536 -26.05 -25.42 -7.95
N SER A 537 -25.28 -26.13 -8.76
CA SER A 537 -24.18 -25.57 -9.55
C SER A 537 -24.42 -25.74 -11.04
N ARG A 538 -24.45 -24.63 -11.77
CA ARG A 538 -24.54 -24.63 -13.24
C ARG A 538 -23.35 -25.33 -13.87
N HIS A 539 -22.16 -25.18 -13.27
CA HIS A 539 -20.95 -25.79 -13.78
C HIS A 539 -20.97 -27.32 -13.62
N VAL A 540 -21.42 -27.82 -12.46
CA VAL A 540 -21.63 -29.25 -12.23
C VAL A 540 -22.58 -29.83 -13.28
N HIS A 541 -23.70 -29.16 -13.56
CA HIS A 541 -24.64 -29.60 -14.59
C HIS A 541 -24.04 -29.60 -16.00
N GLN A 542 -23.24 -28.60 -16.34
CA GLN A 542 -22.54 -28.52 -17.63
C GLN A 542 -21.51 -29.64 -17.79
N ILE A 543 -20.69 -29.89 -16.76
CA ILE A 543 -19.70 -30.98 -16.78
C ILE A 543 -20.41 -32.33 -16.87
N ALA A 544 -21.45 -32.56 -16.06
CA ALA A 544 -22.25 -33.78 -16.12
C ALA A 544 -22.79 -34.03 -17.53
N SER A 545 -23.35 -32.99 -18.16
CA SER A 545 -23.86 -33.08 -19.53
C SER A 545 -22.76 -33.38 -20.55
N ALA A 546 -21.56 -32.81 -20.36
CA ALA A 546 -20.41 -33.07 -21.22
C ALA A 546 -19.90 -34.51 -21.08
N ILE A 547 -19.84 -35.04 -19.85
CA ILE A 547 -19.49 -36.43 -19.55
C ILE A 547 -20.50 -37.38 -20.21
N ILE A 548 -21.81 -37.13 -20.04
CA ILE A 548 -22.87 -37.91 -20.68
C ILE A 548 -22.71 -37.91 -22.21
N ALA A 549 -22.49 -36.73 -22.81
CA ALA A 549 -22.32 -36.61 -24.25
C ALA A 549 -21.06 -37.33 -24.75
N ARG A 550 -19.95 -37.29 -23.99
CA ARG A 550 -18.73 -38.04 -24.29
C ARG A 550 -19.00 -39.55 -24.24
N ALA A 551 -19.63 -40.03 -23.17
CA ALA A 551 -19.97 -41.45 -23.00
C ALA A 551 -20.88 -41.96 -24.14
N ILE A 552 -21.96 -41.25 -24.47
CA ILE A 552 -22.86 -41.62 -25.58
C ILE A 552 -22.08 -41.74 -26.90
N ARG A 553 -21.18 -40.79 -27.18
CA ARG A 553 -20.36 -40.80 -28.39
C ARG A 553 -19.42 -42.00 -28.43
N THR A 554 -18.71 -42.27 -27.33
CA THR A 554 -17.75 -43.39 -27.23
C THR A 554 -18.45 -44.74 -27.38
N PHE A 555 -19.60 -44.93 -26.70
CA PHE A 555 -20.37 -46.18 -26.79
C PHE A 555 -21.01 -46.37 -28.17
N SER A 556 -21.55 -45.30 -28.76
CA SER A 556 -22.13 -45.35 -30.12
C SER A 556 -21.07 -45.69 -31.18
N ALA A 557 -19.85 -45.14 -31.04
CA ALA A 557 -18.74 -45.48 -31.93
C ALA A 557 -18.36 -46.97 -31.87
N ARG A 558 -18.67 -47.64 -30.75
CA ARG A 558 -18.48 -49.09 -30.56
C ARG A 558 -19.73 -49.92 -30.84
N GLY A 559 -20.75 -49.32 -31.47
CA GLY A 559 -21.95 -50.03 -31.94
C GLY A 559 -23.03 -50.28 -30.88
N ILE A 560 -22.95 -49.63 -29.71
CA ILE A 560 -23.99 -49.69 -28.69
C ILE A 560 -25.05 -48.62 -28.97
N ASP A 561 -26.31 -49.04 -29.02
CA ASP A 561 -27.45 -48.12 -29.18
C ASP A 561 -27.72 -47.39 -27.86
N PRO A 562 -27.59 -46.05 -27.80
CA PRO A 562 -27.86 -45.26 -26.60
C PRO A 562 -29.35 -45.12 -26.26
N GLN A 563 -30.27 -45.60 -27.10
CA GLN A 563 -31.73 -45.56 -26.88
C GLN A 563 -32.35 -46.90 -26.45
N ARG A 564 -31.53 -47.95 -26.31
CA ARG A 564 -31.91 -49.23 -25.69
C ARG A 564 -31.49 -49.25 -24.23
#